data_AF-A0AAN6H6Z7-F1
#
_entry.id   AF-A0AAN6H6Z7-F1
#
_cell.length_a   1.000
_cell.length_b   1.000
_cell.length_c   1.000
_cell.angle_alpha   90.00
_cell.angle_beta   90.00
_cell.angle_gamma   90.00
#
_symmetry.space_group_name_H-M   'P 1'
#
loop_
_entity.id
_entity.type
_entity.pdbx_description
1 polymer ?
#
loop_
_entity_poly.entity_id
_entity_poly.type
_entity_poly.pdbx_seq_one_letter_code
_entity_poly.pdbx_strand_id
1 'polypeptide(L)'
;TGLYELRALVTHQGSSADSGHYTAYVKKTAPKVGGVEDGKWWWFNDEKVQEVSAEKIETLAGGGETHSALILLYRAVELPTMEKPDVEMEA
;
A
#
# COMPACT_ATOMS: atom_id res chain seq x y z
N THR A 1 -4.08 -11.40 17.30
CA THR A 1 -4.11 -11.13 15.85
C THR A 1 -3.42 -9.79 15.61
N GLY A 2 -2.78 -9.59 14.46
CA GLY A 2 -2.05 -8.35 14.14
C GLY A 2 -2.75 -7.57 13.03
N LEU A 3 -2.64 -6.25 13.05
CA LEU A 3 -3.05 -5.39 11.94
C LEU A 3 -1.87 -5.22 10.99
N TYR A 4 -2.16 -5.08 9.70
CA TYR A 4 -1.15 -4.90 8.66
C TYR A 4 -1.57 -3.80 7.69
N GLU A 5 -0.59 -3.07 7.17
CA GLU A 5 -0.79 -2.11 6.09
C GLU A 5 -0.07 -2.56 4.81
N LEU A 6 -0.70 -2.33 3.66
CA LEU A 6 -0.07 -2.57 2.36
C LEU A 6 1.03 -1.53 2.14
N ARG A 7 2.26 -1.97 1.84
CA ARG A 7 3.42 -1.10 1.61
C ARG A 7 3.92 -1.12 0.19
N ALA A 8 3.80 -2.25 -0.48
CA ALA A 8 4.22 -2.39 -1.86
C ALA A 8 3.40 -3.48 -2.55
N LEU A 9 3.37 -3.43 -3.87
CA LEU A 9 2.87 -4.51 -4.69
C LEU A 9 3.64 -4.61 -6.00
N VAL A 10 3.80 -5.84 -6.47
CA VAL A 10 4.26 -6.14 -7.82
C VAL A 10 3.03 -6.46 -8.64
N THR A 11 2.90 -5.81 -9.80
CA THR A 11 1.84 -6.07 -10.76
C THR A 11 2.39 -6.78 -11.97
N HIS A 12 1.52 -7.50 -12.66
CA HIS A 12 1.78 -8.05 -13.98
C HIS A 12 0.69 -7.57 -14.93
N GLN A 13 1.09 -7.23 -16.16
CA GLN A 13 0.18 -7.00 -17.28
C GLN A 13 0.54 -7.97 -18.41
N GLY A 14 -0.39 -8.86 -18.75
CA GLY A 14 -0.22 -9.79 -19.85
C GLY A 14 -1.15 -10.99 -19.71
N SER A 15 -1.40 -11.68 -20.82
CA SER A 15 -2.26 -12.86 -20.87
C SER A 15 -1.54 -14.17 -20.50
N SER A 16 -0.22 -14.14 -20.37
CA SER A 16 0.62 -15.29 -20.03
C SER A 16 1.63 -14.92 -18.95
N ALA A 17 2.06 -15.92 -18.16
CA ALA A 17 3.13 -15.76 -17.18
C ALA A 17 4.53 -15.71 -17.81
N ASP A 18 4.69 -16.28 -19.01
CA ASP A 18 5.98 -16.32 -19.73
C ASP A 18 6.21 -15.07 -20.61
N SER A 19 5.27 -14.13 -20.59
CA SER A 19 5.35 -12.85 -21.30
C SER A 19 4.66 -11.73 -20.49
N GLY A 20 4.59 -10.53 -21.05
CA GLY A 20 3.95 -9.39 -20.38
C GLY A 20 4.95 -8.45 -19.72
N HIS A 21 4.47 -7.65 -18.76
CA HIS A 21 5.26 -6.61 -18.12
C HIS A 21 5.04 -6.55 -16.61
N TYR A 22 6.14 -6.53 -15.87
CA TYR A 22 6.12 -6.40 -14.42
C TYR A 22 6.45 -4.97 -14.01
N THR A 23 5.64 -4.41 -13.12
CA THR A 23 5.93 -3.10 -12.53
C THR A 23 5.69 -3.14 -11.03
N ALA A 24 6.24 -2.18 -10.28
CA ALA A 24 6.08 -2.13 -8.84
C ALA A 24 5.42 -0.81 -8.41
N TYR A 25 4.56 -0.91 -7.40
CA TYR A 25 4.02 0.24 -6.68
C TYR A 25 4.50 0.19 -5.24
N VAL A 26 5.01 1.32 -4.71
CA VAL A 26 5.50 1.42 -3.33
C VAL A 26 4.90 2.65 -2.65
N LYS A 27 4.30 2.45 -1.47
CA LYS A 27 3.69 3.53 -0.68
C LYS A 27 4.77 4.49 -0.21
N LYS A 28 4.55 5.79 -0.42
CA LYS A 28 5.49 6.82 0.04
C LYS A 28 5.62 6.77 1.54
N THR A 29 6.86 6.90 2.02
CA THR A 29 7.15 7.04 3.44
C THR A 29 6.95 8.48 3.86
N ALA A 30 6.53 8.68 5.11
CA ALA A 30 6.48 10.01 5.71
C ALA A 30 7.84 10.73 5.61
N PRO A 31 7.85 12.07 5.48
CA PRO A 31 9.05 12.87 5.60
C PRO A 31 9.80 12.58 6.91
N LYS A 32 11.15 12.55 6.88
CA LYS A 32 12.00 12.16 8.01
C LYS A 32 11.82 13.01 9.27
N VAL A 33 11.25 14.21 9.17
CA VAL A 33 11.08 15.14 10.30
C VAL A 33 9.61 15.52 10.41
N GLY A 34 8.93 14.99 11.43
CA GLY A 34 7.57 15.38 11.83
C GLY A 34 6.47 15.19 10.77
N GLY A 35 6.76 14.46 9.69
CA GLY A 35 5.84 14.31 8.58
C GLY A 35 4.79 13.23 8.81
N VAL A 36 3.62 13.44 8.24
CA VAL A 36 2.58 12.40 8.06
C VAL A 36 2.71 11.85 6.64
N GLU A 37 2.35 10.59 6.42
CA GLU A 37 2.24 10.06 5.07
C GLU A 37 1.16 10.81 4.29
N ASP A 38 1.44 11.19 3.05
CA ASP A 38 0.48 11.86 2.16
C ASP A 38 -0.48 10.87 1.47
N GLY A 39 -0.33 9.57 1.73
CA GLY A 39 -1.12 8.51 1.14
C GLY A 39 -0.79 8.20 -0.33
N LYS A 40 0.22 8.85 -0.91
CA LYS A 40 0.59 8.65 -2.32
C LYS A 40 1.53 7.46 -2.49
N TRP A 41 1.66 7.04 -3.74
CA TRP A 41 2.47 5.89 -4.13
C TRP A 41 3.44 6.27 -5.23
N TRP A 42 4.57 5.59 -5.27
CA TRP A 42 5.47 5.58 -6.41
C TRP A 42 5.12 4.39 -7.30
N TRP A 43 4.97 4.64 -8.59
CA TRP A 43 4.93 3.61 -9.63
C TRP A 43 6.30 3.55 -10.30
N PHE A 44 6.96 2.40 -10.17
CA PHE A 44 8.22 2.07 -10.81
C PHE A 44 7.93 1.21 -12.04
N ASN A 45 7.94 1.85 -13.20
CA ASN A 45 7.80 1.22 -14.50
C ASN A 45 9.16 1.30 -15.20
N ASP A 46 10.03 0.35 -14.87
CA ASP A 46 11.45 0.35 -15.26
C ASP A 46 12.15 1.67 -14.90
N GLU A 47 12.70 2.38 -15.88
CA GLU A 47 13.34 3.69 -15.69
C GLU A 47 12.33 4.83 -15.45
N LYS A 48 11.04 4.61 -15.72
CA LYS A 48 9.99 5.62 -15.60
C LYS A 48 9.35 5.55 -14.23
N VAL A 49 9.64 6.54 -13.40
CA VAL A 49 9.08 6.67 -12.06
C VAL A 49 8.04 7.77 -12.03
N GLN A 50 6.84 7.45 -11.55
CA GLN A 50 5.72 8.40 -11.46
C GLN A 50 5.06 8.34 -10.08
N GLU A 51 4.53 9.47 -9.63
CA GLU A 51 3.66 9.52 -8.46
C GLU A 51 2.22 9.17 -8.86
N VAL A 52 1.53 8.36 -8.06
CA VAL A 52 0.13 7.99 -8.25
C VAL A 52 -0.67 8.07 -6.94
N SER A 53 -2.00 8.21 -7.05
CA SER A 53 -2.90 8.23 -5.90
C SER A 53 -3.16 6.82 -5.33
N ALA A 54 -3.68 6.76 -4.10
CA ALA A 54 -4.13 5.49 -3.51
C ALA A 54 -5.26 4.83 -4.32
N GLU A 55 -6.16 5.62 -4.92
CA GLU A 55 -7.25 5.13 -5.79
C GLU A 55 -6.70 4.31 -6.97
N LYS A 56 -5.53 4.70 -7.52
CA LYS A 56 -4.88 3.92 -8.58
C LYS A 56 -4.56 2.51 -8.11
N ILE A 57 -4.19 2.34 -6.85
CA ILE A 57 -3.83 1.04 -6.27
C ILE A 57 -5.04 0.12 -6.18
N GLU A 58 -6.21 0.66 -5.85
CA GLU A 58 -7.46 -0.12 -5.80
C GLU A 58 -7.85 -0.68 -7.18
N THR A 59 -7.54 0.05 -8.26
CA THR A 59 -7.78 -0.44 -9.63
C THR A 59 -6.94 -1.67 -10.01
N LEU A 60 -5.91 -2.00 -9.22
CA LEU A 60 -5.02 -3.13 -9.48
C LEU A 60 -5.56 -4.46 -8.92
N ALA A 61 -6.78 -4.48 -8.37
CA ALA A 61 -7.46 -5.72 -7.99
C ALA A 61 -7.69 -6.68 -9.19
N GLY A 62 -7.58 -6.17 -10.42
CA GLY A 62 -7.62 -6.94 -11.66
C GLY A 62 -9.03 -7.08 -12.24
N GLY A 63 -9.22 -8.09 -13.09
CA GLY A 63 -10.49 -8.34 -13.80
C GLY A 63 -10.54 -7.87 -15.25
N GLY A 64 -9.41 -7.42 -15.82
CA GLY A 64 -9.28 -7.02 -17.21
C GLY A 64 -7.86 -7.24 -17.75
N GLU A 65 -7.55 -6.71 -18.93
CA GLU A 65 -6.23 -6.84 -19.58
C GLU A 65 -5.19 -5.82 -19.07
N THR A 66 -5.55 -5.01 -18.07
CA THR A 66 -4.65 -4.03 -17.44
C THR A 66 -3.78 -4.69 -16.37
N HIS A 67 -2.82 -3.93 -15.82
CA HIS A 67 -2.03 -4.38 -14.68
C HIS A 67 -2.92 -4.90 -13.55
N SER A 68 -2.59 -6.09 -13.05
CA SER A 68 -3.24 -6.71 -11.89
C SER A 68 -2.18 -7.02 -10.83
N ALA A 69 -2.56 -6.87 -9.56
CA ALA A 69 -1.69 -7.19 -8.44
C ALA A 69 -1.37 -8.69 -8.43
N LEU A 70 -0.08 -9.00 -8.35
CA LEU A 70 0.43 -10.38 -8.31
C LEU A 70 1.05 -10.71 -6.96
N ILE A 71 1.87 -9.81 -6.40
CA ILE A 71 2.49 -9.96 -5.08
C ILE A 71 2.14 -8.74 -4.25
N LEU A 72 1.57 -8.95 -3.06
CA LEU A 72 1.26 -7.90 -2.09
C LEU A 72 2.19 -7.98 -0.89
N LEU A 73 2.86 -6.87 -0.58
CA LEU A 73 3.79 -6.77 0.54
C LEU A 73 3.16 -5.93 1.66
N TYR A 74 2.85 -6.61 2.76
CA TYR A 74 2.26 -6.02 3.94
C TYR A 74 3.29 -5.86 5.06
N ARG A 75 3.18 -4.77 5.82
CA ARG A 75 3.95 -4.52 7.04
C ARG A 75 3.03 -4.56 8.24
N ALA A 76 3.47 -5.20 9.33
CA ALA A 76 2.75 -5.16 10.61
C ALA A 76 2.67 -3.73 11.14
N VAL A 77 1.49 -3.33 11.64
CA VAL A 77 1.30 -2.05 12.34
C VAL A 77 1.06 -2.29 13.83
N GLU A 78 1.42 -1.31 14.64
CA GLU A 78 1.14 -1.34 16.07
C GLU A 78 -0.37 -1.36 16.31
N LEU A 79 -0.80 -2.15 17.29
CA LEU A 79 -2.20 -2.19 17.68
C LEU A 79 -2.55 -0.87 18.38
N PRO A 80 -3.70 -0.24 18.05
CA PRO A 80 -4.17 0.90 18.81
C PRO A 80 -4.35 0.47 20.28
N THR A 81 -3.68 1.17 21.19
CA THR A 81 -3.88 0.98 22.63
C THR A 81 -5.24 1.56 22.99
N MET A 82 -6.12 0.77 23.61
CA MET A 82 -7.34 1.32 24.21
C MET A 82 -6.92 2.30 25.32
N GLU A 83 -7.25 3.58 25.16
CA GLU A 83 -7.32 4.49 26.30
C GLU A 83 -8.45 3.98 27.22
N LYS A 84 -8.11 3.64 28.46
CA LYS A 84 -9.13 3.30 29.45
C LYS A 84 -9.96 4.56 29.69
N PRO A 85 -11.29 4.50 29.64
CA PRO A 85 -12.09 5.63 30.09
C PRO A 85 -11.77 5.87 31.57
N ASP A 86 -11.45 7.12 31.91
CA ASP A 86 -11.28 7.57 33.29
C ASP A 86 -12.63 7.43 34.00
N VAL A 87 -12.86 6.27 34.62
CA VAL A 87 -14.00 6.08 35.50
C VAL A 87 -13.62 6.73 36.82
N GLU A 88 -13.93 8.03 36.95
CA GLU A 88 -14.04 8.68 38.25
C GLU A 88 -15.15 7.98 39.04
N MET A 89 -14.75 7.07 39.92
CA MET A 89 -15.63 6.57 40.97
C MET A 89 -15.66 7.64 42.06
N GLU A 90 -16.63 8.57 41.99
CA GLU A 90 -17.01 9.35 43.16
C GLU A 90 -17.63 8.40 44.20
N ALA A 91 -17.05 8.43 45.40
CA ALA A 91 -17.52 7.72 46.60
C ALA A 91 -18.04 8.74 47.62
#